data_AF-A9XYG3-F1
#
_entry.id   AF-A9XYG3-F1
#
_cell.length_a   1.000
_cell.length_b   1.000
_cell.length_c   1.000
_cell.angle_alpha   90.00
_cell.angle_beta   90.00
_cell.angle_gamma   90.00
#
_symmetry.space_group_name_H-M   'P 1'
#
loop_
_entity.id
_entity.type
_entity.pdbx_description
1 polymer ?
#
loop_
_entity_poly.entity_id
_entity_poly.type
_entity_poly.pdbx_seq_one_letter_code
_entity_poly.pdbx_strand_id
1 'polypeptide(L)'
;SQLTATTTRTVNKHGDEIITSTTSNYESQTFSSKTEWRVRAISATNLHLRTNHIYVSSDDIKESGYTYILPKNLLKKFVTISDLRAQIACYLYGTSPPDNPMVREVHCAVLPPQWGTHQQVHLPRQLPKHPQLAHLQPLGWMHTQPNELPQLSPQDITTHAKIMSENPSWDGEKTIIITCSFTPGSCSLTAYKLTPSGYEWGARNT
;
A
#
# COMPACT_ATOMS: atom_id res chain seq x y z
N SER A 1 35.55 1.68 23.00
CA SER A 1 35.34 2.39 21.73
C SER A 1 36.04 3.72 21.80
N GLN A 2 37.09 3.93 21.00
CA GLN A 2 37.87 5.17 21.00
C GLN A 2 37.08 6.25 20.23
N LEU A 3 36.80 7.40 20.86
CA LEU A 3 36.16 8.55 20.22
C LEU A 3 37.21 9.29 19.37
N THR A 4 37.12 9.18 18.05
CA THR A 4 38.01 9.88 17.13
C THR A 4 37.47 11.29 16.87
N ALA A 5 38.07 12.31 17.49
CA ALA A 5 37.71 13.70 17.23
C ALA A 5 38.24 14.15 15.86
N THR A 6 37.37 14.70 15.01
CA THR A 6 37.76 15.24 13.70
C THR A 6 37.94 16.75 13.81
N THR A 7 39.07 17.28 13.37
CA THR A 7 39.35 18.72 13.39
C THR A 7 39.25 19.27 11.97
N THR A 8 38.39 20.26 11.74
CA THR A 8 38.22 20.94 10.46
C THR A 8 38.81 22.34 10.55
N ARG A 9 39.72 22.67 9.63
CA ARG A 9 40.30 24.01 9.49
C ARG A 9 39.60 24.74 8.34
N THR A 10 39.00 25.89 8.63
CA THR A 10 38.44 26.81 7.63
C THR A 10 39.11 28.18 7.77
N VAL A 11 39.08 28.98 6.70
CA VAL A 11 39.70 30.32 6.69
C VAL A 11 38.60 31.33 6.41
N ASN A 12 38.51 32.37 7.23
CA ASN A 12 37.51 33.43 7.03
C ASN A 12 37.93 34.36 5.86
N LYS A 13 37.04 35.27 5.45
CA LYS A 13 37.31 36.24 4.38
C LYS A 13 38.47 37.22 4.65
N HIS A 14 38.97 37.27 5.88
CA HIS A 14 40.08 38.11 6.31
C HIS A 14 41.41 37.34 6.47
N GLY A 15 41.41 36.03 6.20
CA GLY A 15 42.60 35.18 6.27
C GLY A 15 42.86 34.55 7.65
N ASP A 16 41.98 34.75 8.63
CA ASP A 16 42.13 34.13 9.95
C ASP A 16 41.72 32.65 9.89
N GLU A 17 42.56 31.79 10.48
CA GLU A 17 42.28 30.37 10.60
C GLU A 17 41.25 30.11 11.72
N ILE A 18 40.14 29.47 11.37
CA ILE A 18 39.16 28.94 12.30
C ILE A 18 39.36 27.43 12.38
N ILE A 19 39.64 26.94 13.58
CA ILE A 19 39.84 25.50 13.85
C ILE A 19 38.67 25.01 14.69
N THR A 20 37.82 24.16 14.11
CA THR A 20 36.66 23.55 14.78
C THR A 20 36.94 22.07 15.02
N SER A 21 36.93 21.65 16.28
CA SER A 21 37.08 20.23 16.66
C SER A 21 35.73 19.63 17.01
N THR A 22 35.26 18.69 16.18
CA THR A 22 34.01 17.98 16.36
C THR A 22 34.28 16.62 16.99
N THR A 23 33.75 16.42 18.21
CA THR A 23 33.92 15.18 19.00
C THR A 23 32.71 14.24 18.92
N SER A 24 31.61 14.68 18.33
CA SER A 24 30.36 13.91 18.20
C SER A 24 30.14 13.43 16.75
N ASN A 25 29.85 12.13 16.58
CA ASN A 25 29.50 11.53 15.28
C ASN A 25 28.22 12.13 14.65
N TYR A 26 27.42 12.86 15.43
CA TYR A 26 26.14 13.42 14.98
C TYR A 26 26.31 14.53 13.92
N GLU A 27 27.34 15.37 14.05
CA GLU A 27 27.54 16.55 13.19
C GLU A 27 28.29 16.25 11.90
N SER A 28 28.95 15.09 11.81
CA SER A 28 29.63 14.60 10.59
C SER A 28 28.74 13.72 9.71
N GLN A 29 27.53 13.38 10.15
CA GLN A 29 26.61 12.58 9.36
C GLN A 29 25.83 13.46 8.40
N THR A 30 26.28 13.53 7.15
CA THR A 30 25.43 13.99 6.05
C THR A 30 24.17 13.12 6.04
N PHE A 31 23.02 13.70 6.42
CA PHE A 31 21.73 13.05 6.29
C PHE A 31 21.41 12.83 4.81
N SER A 32 21.80 11.66 4.30
CA SER A 32 21.35 11.15 3.02
C SER A 32 20.06 10.37 3.26
N SER A 33 18.97 10.81 2.65
CA SER A 33 17.79 9.95 2.49
C SER A 33 18.25 8.69 1.74
N LYS A 34 18.28 7.54 2.42
CA LYS A 34 18.57 6.23 1.80
C LYS A 34 17.58 5.84 0.68
N THR A 35 16.54 6.66 0.46
CA THR A 35 15.53 6.52 -0.57
C THR A 35 15.60 7.72 -1.50
N GLU A 36 16.32 7.56 -2.60
CA GLU A 36 16.41 8.52 -3.70
C GLU A 36 15.05 8.68 -4.39
N TRP A 37 14.27 9.67 -3.93
CA TRP A 37 12.94 9.98 -4.47
C TRP A 37 13.00 10.31 -5.97
N ARG A 38 14.12 10.86 -6.46
CA ARG A 38 14.33 11.20 -7.87
C ARG A 38 14.32 9.95 -8.76
N VAL A 39 15.08 8.93 -8.37
CA VAL A 39 15.15 7.65 -9.12
C VAL A 39 13.78 6.98 -9.15
N ARG A 40 13.06 7.02 -8.04
CA ARG A 40 11.69 6.50 -7.94
C ARG A 40 10.72 7.28 -8.82
N ALA A 41 10.78 8.62 -8.80
CA ALA A 41 9.94 9.47 -9.63
C ALA A 41 10.15 9.21 -11.13
N ILE A 42 11.41 9.06 -11.58
CA ILE A 42 11.74 8.69 -12.96
C ILE A 42 11.20 7.29 -13.29
N SER A 43 11.33 6.33 -12.37
CA SER A 43 10.84 4.98 -12.61
C SER A 43 9.30 4.91 -12.65
N ALA A 44 8.62 5.74 -11.86
CA ALA A 44 7.17 5.82 -11.80
C ALA A 44 6.53 6.29 -13.12
N THR A 45 7.25 7.07 -13.96
CA THR A 45 6.73 7.50 -15.28
C THR A 45 6.44 6.30 -16.19
N ASN A 46 7.10 5.16 -15.95
CA ASN A 46 6.98 3.94 -16.75
C ASN A 46 5.98 2.93 -16.17
N LEU A 47 5.28 3.23 -15.07
CA LEU A 47 4.31 2.32 -14.46
C LEU A 47 3.18 1.91 -15.40
N HIS A 48 2.77 2.83 -16.29
CA HIS A 48 1.73 2.55 -17.29
C HIS A 48 2.07 1.37 -18.21
N LEU A 49 3.35 1.11 -18.50
CA LEU A 49 3.78 -0.02 -19.34
C LEU A 49 3.43 -1.37 -18.71
N ARG A 50 3.48 -1.47 -17.38
CA ARG A 50 3.13 -2.70 -16.65
C ARG A 50 1.67 -3.07 -16.82
N THR A 51 0.81 -2.09 -17.09
CA THR A 51 -0.63 -2.30 -17.26
C THR A 51 -1.01 -3.02 -18.56
N ASN A 52 -0.04 -3.26 -19.45
CA ASN A 52 -0.21 -4.09 -20.63
C ASN A 52 -0.18 -5.58 -20.30
N HIS A 53 0.51 -5.96 -19.23
CA HIS A 53 0.69 -7.34 -18.79
C HIS A 53 0.19 -7.48 -17.35
N ILE A 54 -1.06 -7.91 -17.22
CA ILE A 54 -1.74 -8.09 -15.93
C ILE A 54 -2.07 -9.56 -15.77
N TYR A 55 -1.54 -10.17 -14.72
CA TYR A 55 -1.81 -11.54 -14.31
C TYR A 55 -2.74 -11.52 -13.09
N VAL A 56 -3.61 -12.52 -12.99
CA VAL A 56 -4.51 -12.72 -11.86
C VAL A 56 -4.28 -14.14 -11.36
N SER A 57 -3.97 -14.32 -10.08
CA SER A 57 -3.87 -15.66 -9.50
C SER A 57 -5.20 -16.38 -9.61
N SER A 58 -5.13 -17.66 -9.99
CA SER A 58 -6.29 -18.53 -10.22
C SER A 58 -6.41 -19.66 -9.19
N ASP A 59 -5.77 -19.52 -8.03
CA ASP A 59 -5.68 -20.60 -7.05
C ASP A 59 -7.05 -20.96 -6.43
N ASP A 60 -7.34 -22.27 -6.36
CA ASP A 60 -8.43 -22.93 -5.64
C ASP A 60 -9.73 -22.12 -5.48
N ILE A 61 -10.42 -21.89 -6.61
CA ILE A 61 -11.75 -21.28 -6.63
C ILE A 61 -12.71 -22.11 -5.77
N LYS A 62 -13.03 -21.61 -4.58
CA LYS A 62 -14.09 -22.19 -3.75
C LYS A 62 -15.44 -21.90 -4.40
N GLU A 63 -16.16 -22.95 -4.80
CA GLU A 63 -17.49 -22.83 -5.43
C GLU A 63 -18.53 -22.06 -4.60
N SER A 64 -18.32 -21.95 -3.27
CA SER A 64 -19.24 -21.26 -2.35
C SER A 64 -18.89 -19.80 -2.05
N GLY A 65 -17.84 -19.24 -2.66
CA GLY A 65 -17.39 -17.86 -2.43
C GLY A 65 -18.02 -16.81 -3.37
N TYR A 66 -17.89 -15.53 -3.00
CA TYR A 66 -18.20 -14.43 -3.92
C TYR A 66 -17.11 -14.26 -4.98
N THR A 67 -17.53 -13.94 -6.21
CA THR A 67 -16.61 -13.59 -7.31
C THR A 67 -16.56 -12.07 -7.48
N TYR A 68 -15.37 -11.48 -7.43
CA TYR A 68 -15.19 -10.03 -7.52
C TYR A 68 -14.72 -9.62 -8.91
N ILE A 69 -15.41 -8.66 -9.54
CA ILE A 69 -15.06 -8.13 -10.85
C ILE A 69 -14.46 -6.74 -10.68
N LEU A 70 -13.17 -6.61 -11.00
CA LEU A 70 -12.44 -5.35 -10.96
C LEU A 70 -12.36 -4.73 -12.38
N PRO A 71 -12.87 -3.50 -12.60
CA PRO A 71 -12.83 -2.89 -13.91
C PRO A 71 -11.40 -2.44 -14.27
N LYS A 72 -10.96 -2.79 -15.49
CA LYS A 72 -9.57 -2.58 -15.93
C LYS A 72 -9.14 -1.12 -15.92
N ASN A 73 -10.01 -0.18 -16.25
CA ASN A 73 -9.69 1.26 -16.25
C ASN A 73 -9.28 1.76 -14.85
N LEU A 74 -9.96 1.31 -13.80
CA LEU A 74 -9.66 1.62 -12.41
C LEU A 74 -8.29 1.05 -12.03
N LEU A 75 -8.05 -0.22 -12.34
CA LEU A 75 -6.76 -0.87 -12.08
C LEU A 75 -5.61 -0.16 -12.79
N LYS A 76 -5.76 0.15 -14.08
CA LYS A 76 -4.75 0.88 -14.88
C LYS A 76 -4.43 2.22 -14.25
N LYS A 77 -5.45 2.99 -13.85
CA LYS A 77 -5.26 4.28 -13.19
C LYS A 77 -4.56 4.13 -11.85
N PHE A 78 -4.96 3.15 -11.04
CA PHE A 78 -4.37 2.88 -9.73
C PHE A 78 -2.88 2.53 -9.83
N VAL A 79 -2.51 1.64 -10.75
CA VAL A 79 -1.09 1.31 -11.01
C VAL A 79 -0.33 2.55 -11.46
N THR A 80 -0.91 3.39 -12.32
CA THR A 80 -0.24 4.58 -12.86
C THR A 80 0.05 5.67 -11.82
N ILE A 81 -0.78 5.78 -10.76
CA ILE A 81 -0.60 6.79 -9.70
C ILE A 81 0.22 6.27 -8.50
N SER A 82 0.66 5.02 -8.55
CA SER A 82 1.42 4.37 -7.49
C SER A 82 2.91 4.69 -7.51
N ASP A 83 3.66 4.03 -6.63
CA ASP A 83 5.11 4.02 -6.61
C ASP A 83 5.64 2.58 -6.46
N LEU A 84 6.83 2.31 -7.00
CA LEU A 84 7.44 0.97 -6.98
C LEU A 84 7.90 0.50 -5.60
N ARG A 85 8.00 1.39 -4.62
CA ARG A 85 8.52 1.09 -3.28
C ARG A 85 7.56 1.46 -2.17
N ALA A 86 6.93 2.63 -2.20
CA ALA A 86 5.91 2.99 -1.22
C ALA A 86 4.56 2.44 -1.66
N GLN A 87 3.97 1.62 -0.80
CA GLN A 87 2.63 1.11 -1.05
C GLN A 87 1.60 2.24 -1.03
N ILE A 88 0.64 2.18 -1.94
CA ILE A 88 -0.58 2.97 -1.90
C ILE A 88 -1.78 2.03 -1.85
N ALA A 89 -2.91 2.51 -1.34
CA ALA A 89 -4.13 1.75 -1.19
C ALA A 89 -5.38 2.57 -1.53
N CYS A 90 -6.46 1.87 -1.85
CA CYS A 90 -7.78 2.47 -1.97
C CYS A 90 -8.86 1.52 -1.44
N TYR A 91 -9.94 2.11 -0.94
CA TYR A 91 -11.13 1.37 -0.53
C TYR A 91 -12.01 1.07 -1.74
N LEU A 92 -12.54 -0.14 -1.79
CA LEU A 92 -13.36 -0.63 -2.89
C LEU A 92 -14.83 -0.59 -2.52
N TYR A 93 -15.64 -0.08 -3.44
CA TYR A 93 -17.09 0.00 -3.30
C TYR A 93 -17.75 -0.51 -4.57
N GLY A 94 -18.88 -1.17 -4.40
CA GLY A 94 -19.56 -1.82 -5.51
C GLY A 94 -20.93 -2.37 -5.15
N THR A 95 -21.54 -3.10 -6.08
CA THR A 95 -22.83 -3.77 -5.89
C THR A 95 -22.81 -5.14 -6.55
N SER A 96 -23.81 -5.96 -6.25
CA SER A 96 -24.06 -7.17 -7.05
C SER A 96 -24.99 -6.82 -8.21
N PRO A 97 -24.82 -7.46 -9.38
CA PRO A 97 -25.77 -7.30 -10.46
C PRO A 97 -27.12 -7.94 -10.05
N PRO A 98 -28.27 -7.44 -10.55
CA PRO A 98 -29.59 -7.89 -10.11
C PRO A 98 -29.89 -9.36 -10.35
N ASP A 99 -29.23 -9.96 -11.34
CA ASP A 99 -29.37 -11.33 -11.80
C ASP A 99 -28.45 -12.32 -11.06
N ASN A 100 -27.35 -11.86 -10.47
CA ASN A 100 -26.39 -12.75 -9.79
C ASN A 100 -25.84 -12.17 -8.47
N PRO A 101 -26.41 -12.55 -7.31
CA PRO A 101 -25.96 -12.05 -6.01
C PRO A 101 -24.58 -12.58 -5.58
N MET A 102 -24.07 -13.63 -6.20
CA MET A 102 -22.75 -14.20 -5.90
C MET A 102 -21.60 -13.42 -6.56
N VAL A 103 -21.91 -12.52 -7.50
CA VAL A 103 -20.93 -11.64 -8.14
C VAL A 103 -20.93 -10.29 -7.43
N ARG A 104 -19.75 -9.71 -7.24
CA ARG A 104 -19.52 -8.37 -6.68
C ARG A 104 -18.77 -7.53 -7.69
N GLU A 105 -19.44 -6.57 -8.30
CA GLU A 105 -18.83 -5.65 -9.27
C GLU A 105 -18.27 -4.43 -8.54
N VAL A 106 -16.98 -4.17 -8.71
CA VAL A 106 -16.36 -2.95 -8.19
C VAL A 106 -16.74 -1.79 -9.11
N HIS A 107 -17.42 -0.78 -8.56
CA HIS A 107 -17.81 0.42 -9.30
C HIS A 107 -16.93 1.63 -8.96
N CYS A 108 -16.38 1.67 -7.74
CA CYS A 108 -15.64 2.82 -7.26
C CYS A 108 -14.43 2.39 -6.41
N ALA A 109 -13.33 3.12 -6.58
CA ALA A 109 -12.19 3.08 -5.66
C ALA A 109 -11.97 4.47 -5.05
N VAL A 110 -11.88 4.52 -3.73
CA VAL A 110 -11.69 5.76 -2.99
C VAL A 110 -10.28 5.79 -2.41
N LEU A 111 -9.52 6.82 -2.74
CA LEU A 111 -8.19 7.07 -2.20
C LEU A 111 -8.26 8.07 -1.05
N PRO A 112 -8.22 7.62 0.22
CA PRO A 112 -8.12 8.54 1.35
C PRO A 112 -6.70 9.13 1.45
N PRO A 113 -6.51 10.21 2.24
CA PRO A 113 -5.19 10.69 2.61
C PRO A 113 -4.38 9.58 3.28
N GLN A 114 -3.18 9.28 2.80
CA GLN A 114 -2.42 8.10 3.23
C GLN A 114 -0.92 8.29 2.98
N TRP A 115 -0.13 7.42 3.60
CA TRP A 115 1.28 7.25 3.28
C TRP A 115 1.65 5.77 3.44
N GLY A 116 2.70 5.33 2.74
CA GLY A 116 3.10 3.94 2.77
C GLY A 116 4.60 3.75 2.94
N THR A 117 4.94 2.58 3.45
CA THR A 117 6.30 2.03 3.44
C THR A 117 6.40 0.98 2.34
N HIS A 118 7.48 0.21 2.32
CA HIS A 118 7.61 -0.94 1.42
C HIS A 118 6.85 -2.20 1.89
N GLN A 119 6.40 -2.21 3.15
CA GLN A 119 5.75 -3.37 3.77
C GLN A 119 4.27 -3.15 4.07
N GLN A 120 3.84 -1.89 4.27
CA GLN A 120 2.47 -1.58 4.65
C GLN A 120 2.06 -0.17 4.24
N VAL A 121 0.76 0.07 4.23
CA VAL A 121 0.13 1.38 4.06
C VAL A 121 -0.49 1.85 5.38
N HIS A 122 -0.46 3.16 5.62
CA HIS A 122 -1.12 3.80 6.75
C HIS A 122 -2.33 4.58 6.23
N LEU A 123 -3.52 4.09 6.59
CA LEU A 123 -4.80 4.67 6.22
C LEU A 123 -5.45 5.39 7.42
N PRO A 124 -6.30 6.40 7.18
CA PRO A 124 -7.11 6.99 8.23
C PRO A 124 -8.12 5.97 8.78
N ARG A 125 -8.41 6.05 10.08
CA ARG A 125 -9.40 5.16 10.72
C ARG A 125 -10.83 5.38 10.19
N GLN A 126 -11.15 6.60 9.82
CA GLN A 126 -12.47 6.95 9.32
C GLN A 126 -12.64 6.51 7.86
N LEU A 127 -13.63 5.64 7.61
CA LEU A 127 -14.01 5.28 6.26
C LEU A 127 -14.58 6.49 5.48
N PRO A 128 -14.39 6.51 4.15
CA PRO A 128 -14.94 7.55 3.30
C PRO A 128 -16.46 7.67 3.43
N LYS A 129 -16.94 8.92 3.55
CA LYS A 129 -18.36 9.26 3.52
C LYS A 129 -18.60 10.22 2.37
N HIS A 130 -19.44 9.82 1.42
CA HIS A 130 -19.78 10.65 0.27
C HIS A 130 -21.15 10.25 -0.29
N PRO A 131 -21.99 11.18 -0.79
CA PRO A 131 -23.32 10.84 -1.33
C PRO A 131 -23.28 9.82 -2.47
N GLN A 132 -22.24 9.85 -3.31
CA GLN A 132 -22.08 8.87 -4.39
C GLN A 132 -21.76 7.45 -3.91
N LEU A 133 -21.40 7.27 -2.64
CA LEU A 133 -21.16 5.94 -2.05
C LEU A 133 -22.41 5.38 -1.38
N ALA A 134 -23.48 6.16 -1.21
CA ALA A 134 -24.64 5.78 -0.41
C ALA A 134 -25.38 4.54 -0.93
N HIS A 135 -25.31 4.28 -2.24
CA HIS A 135 -25.93 3.12 -2.90
C HIS A 135 -24.96 1.96 -3.11
N LEU A 136 -23.70 2.10 -2.66
CA LEU A 136 -22.66 1.09 -2.81
C LEU A 136 -22.33 0.47 -1.46
N GLN A 137 -21.99 -0.81 -1.47
CA GLN A 137 -21.47 -1.52 -0.31
C GLN A 137 -19.93 -1.56 -0.34
N PRO A 138 -19.26 -1.54 0.83
CA PRO A 138 -17.83 -1.74 0.89
C PRO A 138 -17.48 -3.17 0.49
N LEU A 139 -16.49 -3.32 -0.39
CA LEU A 139 -15.96 -4.61 -0.85
C LEU A 139 -14.55 -4.88 -0.30
N GLY A 140 -14.07 -4.03 0.60
CA GLY A 140 -12.73 -4.10 1.19
C GLY A 140 -11.78 -3.07 0.59
N TRP A 141 -10.54 -3.47 0.31
CA TRP A 141 -9.50 -2.56 -0.17
C TRP A 141 -8.50 -3.25 -1.10
N MET A 142 -7.78 -2.45 -1.87
CA MET A 142 -6.64 -2.91 -2.66
C MET A 142 -5.42 -2.05 -2.41
N HIS A 143 -4.24 -2.65 -2.49
CA HIS A 143 -2.98 -1.94 -2.34
C HIS A 143 -1.90 -2.47 -3.28
N THR A 144 -0.92 -1.62 -3.56
CA THR A 144 0.28 -2.04 -4.30
C THR A 144 1.26 -2.76 -3.38
N GLN A 145 2.02 -3.70 -3.93
CA GLN A 145 3.04 -4.46 -3.23
C GLN A 145 4.34 -4.46 -4.06
N PRO A 146 5.49 -4.05 -3.50
CA PRO A 146 6.74 -3.97 -4.26
C PRO A 146 7.22 -5.34 -4.78
N ASN A 147 7.01 -6.39 -3.98
CA ASN A 147 7.39 -7.76 -4.30
C ASN A 147 6.16 -8.65 -4.22
N GLU A 148 6.03 -9.63 -5.09
CA GLU A 148 4.98 -10.65 -4.98
C GLU A 148 5.26 -11.56 -3.78
N LEU A 149 4.21 -11.84 -3.00
CA LEU A 149 4.27 -12.77 -1.87
C LEU A 149 3.33 -13.94 -2.14
N PRO A 150 3.70 -15.17 -1.75
CA PRO A 150 2.84 -16.34 -1.93
C PRO A 150 1.60 -16.31 -1.01
N GLN A 151 1.61 -15.46 0.02
CA GLN A 151 0.56 -15.36 1.02
C GLN A 151 0.32 -13.91 1.42
N LEU A 152 -0.88 -13.65 1.97
CA LEU A 152 -1.24 -12.36 2.54
C LEU A 152 -0.27 -11.96 3.67
N SER A 153 0.17 -10.72 3.70
CA SER A 153 1.12 -10.27 4.73
C SER A 153 0.45 -10.17 6.10
N PRO A 154 1.19 -10.39 7.21
CA PRO A 154 0.66 -10.16 8.55
C PRO A 154 0.15 -8.72 8.78
N GLN A 155 0.77 -7.74 8.11
CA GLN A 155 0.37 -6.34 8.14
C GLN A 155 -1.00 -6.14 7.48
N ASP A 156 -1.28 -6.82 6.37
CA ASP A 156 -2.58 -6.73 5.69
C ASP A 156 -3.69 -7.41 6.51
N ILE A 157 -3.39 -8.56 7.12
CA ILE A 157 -4.32 -9.25 8.04
C ILE A 157 -4.69 -8.32 9.19
N THR A 158 -3.69 -7.72 9.83
CA THR A 158 -3.87 -6.80 10.96
C THR A 158 -4.66 -5.56 10.53
N THR A 159 -4.32 -4.97 9.39
CA THR A 159 -4.98 -3.76 8.87
C THR A 159 -6.45 -4.04 8.55
N HIS A 160 -6.74 -5.12 7.82
CA HIS A 160 -8.10 -5.48 7.44
C HIS A 160 -8.95 -5.83 8.68
N ALA A 161 -8.41 -6.59 9.63
CA ALA A 161 -9.11 -6.93 10.86
C ALA A 161 -9.41 -5.70 11.73
N LYS A 162 -8.48 -4.75 11.84
CA LYS A 162 -8.69 -3.47 12.56
C LYS A 162 -9.73 -2.59 11.88
N ILE A 163 -9.76 -2.54 10.55
CA ILE A 163 -10.81 -1.80 9.83
C ILE A 163 -12.18 -2.44 10.09
N MET A 164 -12.27 -3.76 10.01
CA MET A 164 -13.52 -4.49 10.29
C MET A 164 -14.02 -4.29 11.71
N SER A 165 -13.13 -4.31 12.72
CA SER A 165 -13.53 -4.14 14.12
C SER A 165 -14.04 -2.73 14.42
N GLU A 166 -13.51 -1.72 13.75
CA GLU A 166 -13.92 -0.33 13.89
C GLU A 166 -15.14 0.04 13.02
N ASN A 167 -15.46 -0.76 11.99
CA ASN A 167 -16.48 -0.43 11.00
C ASN A 167 -17.45 -1.60 10.76
N PRO A 168 -18.60 -1.64 11.46
CA PRO A 168 -19.59 -2.71 11.34
C PRO A 168 -20.22 -2.87 9.94
N SER A 169 -20.03 -1.88 9.05
CA SER A 169 -20.46 -1.97 7.65
C SER A 169 -19.62 -2.94 6.82
N TRP A 170 -18.42 -3.33 7.29
CA TRP A 170 -17.57 -4.31 6.64
C TRP A 170 -17.95 -5.71 7.11
N ASP A 171 -18.50 -6.48 6.19
CA ASP A 171 -18.86 -7.88 6.39
C ASP A 171 -17.66 -8.78 6.05
N GLY A 172 -17.17 -9.55 7.02
CA GLY A 172 -15.99 -10.41 6.85
C GLY A 172 -16.12 -11.48 5.77
N GLU A 173 -17.34 -11.80 5.34
CA GLU A 173 -17.59 -12.70 4.22
C GLU A 173 -17.60 -12.00 2.86
N LYS A 174 -17.72 -10.67 2.82
CA LYS A 174 -17.89 -9.85 1.60
C LYS A 174 -16.78 -8.82 1.36
N THR A 175 -15.90 -8.59 2.32
CA THR A 175 -14.77 -7.68 2.17
C THR A 175 -13.48 -8.44 1.91
N ILE A 176 -12.71 -7.98 0.92
CA ILE A 176 -11.46 -8.62 0.50
C ILE A 176 -10.27 -7.66 0.57
N ILE A 177 -9.06 -8.22 0.53
CA ILE A 177 -7.81 -7.51 0.26
C ILE A 177 -7.35 -7.93 -1.13
N ILE A 178 -7.18 -6.98 -2.04
CA ILE A 178 -6.51 -7.23 -3.32
C ILE A 178 -5.07 -6.72 -3.23
N THR A 179 -4.11 -7.61 -3.35
CA THR A 179 -2.70 -7.26 -3.50
C THR A 179 -2.41 -7.04 -4.99
N CYS A 180 -1.78 -5.93 -5.35
CA CYS A 180 -1.31 -5.65 -6.70
C CYS A 180 0.23 -5.60 -6.68
N SER A 181 0.85 -6.73 -7.02
CA SER A 181 2.30 -6.92 -6.92
C SER A 181 3.01 -6.51 -8.21
N PHE A 182 4.14 -5.79 -8.09
CA PHE A 182 4.96 -5.40 -9.23
C PHE A 182 5.99 -6.47 -9.60
N THR A 183 5.61 -7.35 -10.52
CA THR A 183 6.48 -8.33 -11.17
C THR A 183 7.29 -7.70 -12.31
N PRO A 184 8.41 -8.27 -12.79
CA PRO A 184 9.17 -7.69 -13.90
C PRO A 184 8.30 -7.41 -15.15
N GLY A 185 8.22 -6.15 -15.56
CA GLY A 185 7.45 -5.72 -16.74
C GLY A 185 5.93 -5.85 -16.65
N SER A 186 5.38 -6.25 -15.51
CA SER A 186 3.96 -6.63 -15.37
C SER A 186 3.41 -6.26 -13.99
N CYS A 187 2.14 -6.61 -13.75
CA CYS A 187 1.50 -6.62 -12.44
C CYS A 187 0.80 -7.97 -12.22
N SER A 188 0.86 -8.49 -11.01
CA SER A 188 0.13 -9.68 -10.57
C SER A 188 -0.88 -9.29 -9.51
N LEU A 189 -2.12 -9.80 -9.60
CA LEU A 189 -3.18 -9.55 -8.64
C LEU A 189 -3.61 -10.83 -7.94
N THR A 190 -3.73 -10.75 -6.62
CA THR A 190 -4.33 -11.81 -5.82
C THR A 190 -5.34 -11.21 -4.85
N ALA A 191 -6.50 -11.85 -4.72
CA ALA A 191 -7.55 -11.45 -3.80
C ALA A 191 -7.60 -12.41 -2.61
N TYR A 192 -7.64 -11.86 -1.40
CA TYR A 192 -7.70 -12.61 -0.15
C TYR A 192 -8.92 -12.20 0.65
N LYS A 193 -9.48 -13.16 1.39
CA LYS A 193 -10.51 -12.94 2.40
C LYS A 193 -9.96 -13.43 3.74
N LEU A 194 -10.23 -12.72 4.83
CA LEU A 194 -9.88 -13.23 6.14
C LEU A 194 -10.76 -14.43 6.51
N THR A 195 -10.16 -15.39 7.20
CA THR A 195 -10.91 -16.40 7.95
C THR A 195 -11.33 -15.82 9.30
N PRO A 196 -12.32 -16.41 9.99
CA PRO A 196 -12.66 -16.02 11.36
C PRO A 196 -11.45 -16.02 12.30
N SER A 197 -10.59 -17.04 12.20
CA SER A 197 -9.34 -17.12 12.97
C SER A 197 -8.34 -16.02 12.61
N GLY A 198 -8.23 -15.67 11.32
CA GLY A 198 -7.38 -14.56 10.85
C GLY A 198 -7.88 -13.20 11.35
N TYR A 199 -9.20 -13.00 11.39
CA TYR A 199 -9.81 -11.81 11.98
C TYR A 199 -9.50 -11.70 13.48
N GLU A 200 -9.73 -12.76 14.26
CA GLU A 200 -9.47 -12.75 15.70
C GLU A 200 -8.00 -12.46 16.02
N TRP A 201 -7.09 -13.07 15.26
CA TRP A 201 -5.66 -12.84 15.40
C TRP A 201 -5.30 -11.39 15.04
N GLY A 202 -5.73 -10.90 13.87
CA GLY A 202 -5.40 -9.55 13.39
C GLY A 202 -5.98 -8.43 14.25
N ALA A 203 -7.16 -8.64 14.83
CA ALA A 203 -7.81 -7.68 15.73
C ALA A 203 -7.05 -7.50 17.05
N ARG A 204 -6.33 -8.52 17.51
CA ARG A 204 -5.54 -8.50 18.76
C ARG A 204 -4.06 -8.15 18.53
N ASN A 205 -3.60 -8.17 17.28
CA ASN A 205 -2.21 -7.94 16.95
C ASN A 205 -1.85 -6.45 17.08
N THR A 206 -1.01 -6.12 18.07
CA THR A 206 -0.50 -4.75 18.33
C THR A 206 0.69 -4.42 17.47
#